data_AF-A0A6I1EGB4-F1
#
_entry.id   AF-A0A6I1EGB4-F1
#
_cell.length_a   1.000
_cell.length_b   1.000
_cell.length_c   1.000
_cell.angle_alpha   90.00
_cell.angle_beta   90.00
_cell.angle_gamma   90.00
#
_symmetry.space_group_name_H-M   'P 1'
#
loop_
_entity.id
_entity.type
_entity.pdbx_description
1 polymer ?
#
loop_
_entity_poly.entity_id
_entity_poly.type
_entity_poly.pdbx_seq_one_letter_code
_entity_poly.pdbx_strand_id
1 'polypeptide(L)'
;MNDLTRIDKQSRIFLIFQMAKVASRSWYQLLSHNFPDAMISHFHVISTKRTTKYHELAAAKPPSQTIKHLVDRGLSCPDARATEFIEEGCWVGPPATIITGVRDPVARAISAVTFLGDRYGYERLPIAQRDNATPENVLEVFHRALAVARGQDACDDTFVTLLAEMIGSYDLWLEEELSPAFGFNFESVAFDRNAGAILLDNIHKALVYRMEDLKVPLAHERLMRTASMFIGKSLSHFPSPNQGNETRYQAFYKQVVSQLCLSDDELDWFYNNDTVKKFYTEEEVGVFRKRWS
;
A
#
# COMPACT_ATOMS: atom_id res chain seq x y z
N MET A 1 1.65 33.61 -0.12
CA MET A 1 2.97 32.97 -0.24
C MET A 1 3.47 32.75 1.17
N ASN A 2 3.25 31.56 1.71
CA ASN A 2 3.63 31.19 3.08
C ASN A 2 4.99 30.50 3.07
N ASP A 3 5.71 30.77 4.14
CA ASP A 3 7.12 30.54 4.45
C ASP A 3 7.47 29.03 4.59
N LEU A 4 7.41 28.27 3.49
CA LEU A 4 7.76 26.84 3.43
C LEU A 4 9.26 26.58 3.15
N THR A 5 10.05 27.63 2.92
CA THR A 5 11.43 27.54 2.39
C THR A 5 12.53 27.29 3.44
N ARG A 6 12.20 26.80 4.63
CA ARG A 6 13.22 26.41 5.62
C ARG A 6 12.91 25.06 6.26
N ILE A 7 12.92 24.01 5.44
CA ILE A 7 13.43 22.74 5.92
C ILE A 7 14.90 23.02 6.27
N ASP A 8 15.20 23.13 7.56
CA ASP A 8 16.59 23.20 8.02
C ASP A 8 17.33 22.00 7.41
N LYS A 9 18.52 22.22 6.84
CA LYS A 9 19.35 21.15 6.26
C LYS A 9 19.69 20.06 7.28
N GLN A 10 19.39 20.25 8.56
CA GLN A 10 19.51 19.27 9.64
C GLN A 10 18.23 18.48 9.96
N SER A 11 17.06 18.85 9.42
CA SER A 11 15.80 18.17 9.73
C SER A 11 15.74 16.78 9.08
N ARG A 12 15.33 15.78 9.87
CA ARG A 12 15.19 14.40 9.39
C ARG A 12 14.03 14.30 8.38
N ILE A 13 14.23 13.52 7.32
CA ILE A 13 13.19 13.22 6.32
C ILE A 13 12.77 11.75 6.46
N PHE A 14 11.47 11.53 6.68
CA PHE A 14 10.83 10.22 6.63
C PHE A 14 9.83 10.16 5.47
N LEU A 15 9.98 9.15 4.64
CA LEU A 15 9.05 8.86 3.55
C LEU A 15 8.35 7.54 3.85
N ILE A 16 7.06 7.62 4.13
CA ILE A 16 6.20 6.44 4.30
C ILE A 16 5.70 6.09 2.90
N PHE A 17 6.55 5.41 2.15
CA PHE A 17 6.36 5.11 0.75
C PHE A 17 6.09 3.62 0.57
N GLN A 18 4.82 3.25 0.53
CA GLN A 18 4.43 1.85 0.77
C GLN A 18 3.47 1.31 -0.27
N MET A 19 3.53 0.01 -0.46
CA MET A 19 2.41 -0.77 -0.96
C MET A 19 1.14 -0.41 -0.15
N ALA A 20 0.01 -0.18 -0.83
CA ALA A 20 -1.21 0.19 -0.13
C ALA A 20 -1.62 -0.86 0.92
N LYS A 21 -2.27 -0.41 2.01
CA LYS A 21 -2.89 -1.26 3.04
C LYS A 21 -1.92 -2.05 3.93
N VAL A 22 -0.73 -1.50 4.19
CA VAL A 22 0.30 -2.11 5.06
C VAL A 22 0.51 -1.40 6.41
N ALA A 23 -0.50 -0.68 6.93
CA ALA A 23 -0.45 0.11 8.18
C ALA A 23 0.36 1.43 8.11
N SER A 24 0.41 2.06 6.93
CA SER A 24 1.09 3.34 6.71
C SER A 24 0.65 4.47 7.65
N ARG A 25 -0.65 4.54 7.99
CA ARG A 25 -1.17 5.55 8.93
C ARG A 25 -0.61 5.38 10.35
N SER A 26 -0.43 4.14 10.81
CA SER A 26 0.15 3.90 12.13
C SER A 26 1.62 4.30 12.18
N TRP A 27 2.38 4.03 11.11
CA TRP A 27 3.73 4.56 10.95
C TRP A 27 3.77 6.09 10.94
N TYR A 28 2.84 6.73 10.24
CA TYR A 28 2.76 8.19 10.19
C TYR A 28 2.54 8.78 11.57
N GLN A 29 1.58 8.24 12.32
CA GLN A 29 1.30 8.67 13.69
C GLN A 29 2.50 8.44 14.62
N LEU A 30 3.12 7.26 14.54
CA LEU A 30 4.28 6.91 15.36
C LEU A 30 5.47 7.84 15.10
N LEU A 31 5.80 8.09 13.83
CA LEU A 31 6.91 8.95 13.44
C LEU A 31 6.61 10.41 13.77
N SER A 32 5.40 10.90 13.52
CA SER A 32 5.01 12.27 13.85
C SER A 32 5.09 12.54 15.34
N HIS A 33 4.72 11.55 16.16
CA HIS A 33 4.83 11.66 17.62
C HIS A 33 6.30 11.70 18.07
N ASN A 34 7.15 10.86 17.49
CA ASN A 34 8.56 10.75 17.90
C ASN A 34 9.47 11.81 17.28
N PHE A 35 9.08 12.44 16.18
CA PHE A 35 9.87 13.40 15.43
C PHE A 35 9.00 14.58 14.97
N PRO A 36 8.56 15.45 15.90
CA PRO A 36 7.64 16.55 15.58
C PRO A 36 8.23 17.56 14.58
N ASP A 37 9.55 17.70 14.54
CA ASP A 37 10.27 18.62 13.64
C ASP A 37 10.74 17.96 12.33
N ALA A 38 10.47 16.67 12.14
CA ALA A 38 10.85 15.97 10.92
C ALA A 38 9.87 16.26 9.77
N MET A 39 10.37 16.25 8.54
CA MET A 39 9.53 16.13 7.37
C MET A 39 9.04 14.69 7.26
N ILE A 40 7.73 14.49 7.35
CA ILE A 40 7.11 13.17 7.19
C ILE A 40 6.10 13.27 6.05
N SER A 41 6.32 12.50 4.99
CA SER A 41 5.42 12.40 3.85
C SER A 41 4.92 10.97 3.67
N HIS A 42 3.66 10.82 3.26
CA HIS A 42 3.02 9.52 3.05
C HIS A 42 2.34 9.48 1.69
N PHE A 43 2.84 8.60 0.82
CA PHE A 43 2.37 8.42 -0.55
C PHE A 43 2.60 6.97 -1.00
N HIS A 44 2.00 6.59 -2.13
CA HIS A 44 2.08 5.21 -2.66
C HIS A 44 2.61 5.13 -4.10
N VAL A 45 2.72 6.27 -4.79
CA VAL A 45 3.25 6.36 -6.14
C VAL A 45 4.15 7.58 -6.27
N ILE A 46 5.27 7.39 -6.95
CA ILE A 46 6.21 8.44 -7.33
C ILE A 46 6.50 8.42 -8.84
N SER A 47 6.39 7.27 -9.51
CA SER A 47 6.76 7.18 -10.92
C SER A 47 5.85 8.03 -11.82
N THR A 48 6.44 8.69 -12.83
CA THR A 48 5.68 9.44 -13.84
C THR A 48 4.68 8.54 -14.56
N LYS A 49 5.08 7.29 -14.87
CA LYS A 49 4.21 6.30 -15.52
C LYS A 49 2.90 6.09 -14.75
N ARG A 50 2.96 5.78 -13.45
CA ARG A 50 1.76 5.48 -12.65
C ARG A 50 0.98 6.75 -12.29
N THR A 51 1.65 7.85 -12.00
CA THR A 51 0.97 9.14 -11.77
C THR A 51 0.17 9.58 -12.99
N THR A 52 0.75 9.54 -14.20
CA THR A 52 0.04 9.85 -15.45
C THR A 52 -1.16 8.94 -15.65
N LYS A 53 -1.01 7.63 -15.46
CA LYS A 53 -2.14 6.67 -15.57
C LYS A 53 -3.29 7.00 -14.63
N TYR A 54 -3.01 7.37 -13.37
CA TYR A 54 -4.05 7.78 -12.44
C TYR A 54 -4.70 9.11 -12.82
N HIS A 55 -3.93 10.06 -13.38
CA HIS A 55 -4.50 11.29 -13.92
C HIS A 55 -5.43 11.03 -15.12
N GLU A 56 -5.07 10.12 -16.02
CA GLU A 56 -5.90 9.72 -17.15
C GLU A 56 -7.21 9.06 -16.69
N LEU A 57 -7.15 8.14 -15.72
CA LEU A 57 -8.34 7.51 -15.14
C LEU A 57 -9.27 8.53 -14.46
N ALA A 58 -8.70 9.53 -13.78
CA ALA A 58 -9.47 10.61 -13.16
C ALA A 58 -10.08 11.57 -14.20
N ALA A 59 -9.40 11.80 -15.34
CA ALA A 59 -9.84 12.69 -16.40
C ALA A 59 -10.80 12.04 -17.43
N ALA A 60 -10.96 10.71 -17.38
CA ALA A 60 -11.85 9.98 -18.26
C ALA A 60 -13.30 10.50 -18.20
N LYS A 61 -13.98 10.49 -19.35
CA LYS A 61 -15.35 10.99 -19.51
C LYS A 61 -16.36 9.83 -19.63
N PRO A 62 -17.65 10.07 -19.41
CA PRO A 62 -18.68 9.09 -19.76
C PRO A 62 -18.60 8.67 -21.24
N PRO A 63 -18.94 7.42 -21.59
CA PRO A 63 -19.47 6.37 -20.71
C PRO A 63 -18.40 5.58 -19.93
N SER A 64 -17.10 5.80 -20.21
CA SER A 64 -16.00 5.07 -19.54
C SER A 64 -15.83 5.40 -18.05
N GLN A 65 -16.19 6.63 -17.64
CA GLN A 65 -16.09 7.05 -16.25
C GLN A 65 -17.19 6.40 -15.38
N THR A 66 -16.81 5.42 -14.59
CA THR A 66 -17.71 4.63 -13.71
C THR A 66 -17.47 4.87 -12.22
N ILE A 67 -16.53 5.77 -11.88
CA ILE A 67 -16.27 6.18 -10.50
C ILE A 67 -17.35 7.18 -10.06
N LYS A 68 -18.19 6.78 -9.10
CA LYS A 68 -19.38 7.55 -8.69
C LYS A 68 -19.05 8.84 -7.93
N HIS A 69 -18.04 8.78 -7.07
CA HIS A 69 -17.64 9.88 -6.21
C HIS A 69 -16.17 10.19 -6.47
N LEU A 70 -15.92 11.04 -7.47
CA LEU A 70 -14.61 11.63 -7.71
C LEU A 70 -14.27 12.56 -6.55
N VAL A 71 -13.58 12.01 -5.55
CA VAL A 71 -13.10 12.82 -4.42
C VAL A 71 -11.79 13.46 -4.87
N ASP A 72 -11.82 14.77 -5.10
CA ASP A 72 -10.63 15.54 -5.46
C ASP A 72 -9.64 15.51 -4.29
N ARG A 73 -8.50 14.83 -4.53
CA ARG A 73 -7.23 14.86 -3.79
C ARG A 73 -6.38 13.73 -4.35
N GLY A 74 -5.12 14.04 -4.71
CA GLY A 74 -4.11 13.09 -5.16
C GLY A 74 -3.89 11.94 -4.19
N LEU A 75 -4.80 10.97 -4.19
CA LEU A 75 -4.61 9.73 -3.48
C LEU A 75 -3.33 9.12 -3.99
N SER A 76 -2.52 8.66 -3.05
CA SER A 76 -1.25 8.01 -3.36
C SER A 76 -0.14 8.93 -3.86
N CYS A 77 -0.38 10.22 -4.06
CA CYS A 77 0.65 11.16 -4.54
C CYS A 77 1.40 11.81 -3.37
N PRO A 78 2.67 12.21 -3.57
CA PRO A 78 3.44 12.98 -2.59
C PRO A 78 2.72 14.27 -2.21
N ASP A 79 2.89 14.73 -0.97
CA ASP A 79 2.43 16.07 -0.59
C ASP A 79 3.29 17.16 -1.24
N ALA A 80 2.84 18.42 -1.15
CA ALA A 80 3.51 19.54 -1.80
C ALA A 80 5.00 19.66 -1.42
N ARG A 81 5.37 19.40 -0.16
CA ARG A 81 6.76 19.48 0.30
C ARG A 81 7.62 18.36 -0.28
N ALA A 82 7.07 17.14 -0.35
CA ALA A 82 7.76 16.02 -0.99
C ALA A 82 7.89 16.21 -2.50
N THR A 83 6.88 16.81 -3.14
CA THR A 83 6.87 17.07 -4.59
C THR A 83 8.02 17.98 -5.02
N GLU A 84 8.44 18.93 -4.18
CA GLU A 84 9.61 19.80 -4.45
C GLU A 84 10.94 19.03 -4.61
N PHE A 85 10.99 17.78 -4.12
CA PHE A 85 12.17 16.92 -4.19
C PHE A 85 12.01 15.77 -5.17
N ILE A 86 11.01 15.82 -6.05
CA ILE A 86 10.71 14.76 -7.00
C ILE A 86 10.84 15.30 -8.42
N GLU A 87 11.80 14.75 -9.15
CA GLU A 87 12.05 15.07 -10.56
C GLU A 87 11.96 13.79 -11.37
N GLU A 88 11.09 13.80 -12.40
CA GLU A 88 10.90 12.66 -13.32
C GLU A 88 10.61 11.31 -12.62
N GLY A 89 9.94 11.36 -11.46
CA GLY A 89 9.61 10.18 -10.67
C GLY A 89 10.75 9.64 -9.81
N CYS A 90 11.82 10.43 -9.63
CA CYS A 90 12.96 10.12 -8.78
C CYS A 90 13.05 11.11 -7.62
N TRP A 91 13.50 10.63 -6.46
CA TRP A 91 13.80 11.50 -5.33
C TRP A 91 15.17 12.15 -5.51
N VAL A 92 15.19 13.47 -5.69
CA VAL A 92 16.41 14.29 -5.82
C VAL A 92 16.72 15.11 -4.56
N GLY A 93 15.89 14.94 -3.52
CA GLY A 93 16.05 15.62 -2.24
C GLY A 93 17.20 15.09 -1.38
N PRO A 94 17.35 15.63 -0.16
CA PRO A 94 18.32 15.16 0.81
C PRO A 94 18.15 13.66 1.14
N PRO A 95 19.16 13.03 1.79
CA PRO A 95 19.05 11.70 2.36
C PRO A 95 17.77 11.51 3.16
N ALA A 96 17.08 10.40 2.90
CA ALA A 96 15.76 10.12 3.45
C ALA A 96 15.72 8.74 4.08
N THR A 97 14.88 8.59 5.11
CA THR A 97 14.54 7.30 5.70
C THR A 97 13.20 6.84 5.15
N ILE A 98 13.21 5.79 4.35
CA ILE A 98 12.01 5.19 3.76
C ILE A 98 11.50 4.09 4.68
N ILE A 99 10.22 4.15 5.04
CA ILE A 99 9.53 3.09 5.75
C ILE A 99 8.47 2.50 4.83
N THR A 100 8.59 1.21 4.54
CA THR A 100 7.73 0.54 3.56
C THR A 100 7.37 -0.87 3.98
N GLY A 101 6.24 -1.38 3.50
CA GLY A 101 5.69 -2.65 3.94
C GLY A 101 5.18 -3.48 2.79
N VAL A 102 5.24 -4.80 2.97
CA VAL A 102 4.56 -5.81 2.16
C VAL A 102 3.43 -6.45 2.97
N ARG A 103 2.52 -7.13 2.27
CA ARG A 103 1.38 -7.83 2.86
C ARG A 103 1.00 -9.00 1.97
N ASP A 104 0.36 -10.02 2.55
CA ASP A 104 -0.36 -11.06 1.82
C ASP A 104 -1.11 -10.41 0.63
N PRO A 105 -0.78 -10.77 -0.62
CA PRO A 105 -1.27 -10.07 -1.80
C PRO A 105 -2.78 -10.18 -1.97
N VAL A 106 -3.40 -11.31 -1.60
CA VAL A 106 -4.87 -11.46 -1.60
C VAL A 106 -5.48 -10.58 -0.52
N ALA A 107 -4.92 -10.64 0.71
CA ALA A 107 -5.39 -9.80 1.81
C ALA A 107 -5.30 -8.30 1.48
N ARG A 108 -4.25 -7.89 0.76
CA ARG A 108 -4.09 -6.52 0.29
C ARG A 108 -5.14 -6.20 -0.77
N ALA A 109 -5.26 -7.03 -1.81
CA ALA A 109 -6.16 -6.82 -2.94
C ALA A 109 -7.59 -6.58 -2.46
N ILE A 110 -8.14 -7.49 -1.65
CA ILE A 110 -9.50 -7.32 -1.12
C ILE A 110 -9.63 -6.09 -0.20
N SER A 111 -8.59 -5.78 0.57
CA SER A 111 -8.56 -4.58 1.42
C SER A 111 -8.50 -3.27 0.61
N ALA A 112 -7.87 -3.29 -0.56
CA ALA A 112 -7.86 -2.18 -1.50
C ALA A 112 -9.23 -2.02 -2.18
N VAL A 113 -9.83 -3.11 -2.66
CA VAL A 113 -11.17 -3.09 -3.27
C VAL A 113 -12.22 -2.58 -2.30
N THR A 114 -12.30 -3.10 -1.07
CA THR A 114 -13.28 -2.61 -0.08
C THR A 114 -13.04 -1.15 0.29
N PHE A 115 -11.78 -0.72 0.42
CA PHE A 115 -11.46 0.66 0.78
C PHE A 115 -11.78 1.65 -0.34
N LEU A 116 -11.39 1.34 -1.57
CA LEU A 116 -11.63 2.20 -2.74
C LEU A 116 -13.10 2.17 -3.14
N GLY A 117 -13.77 1.02 -3.03
CA GLY A 117 -15.21 0.88 -3.23
C GLY A 117 -16.00 1.74 -2.25
N ASP A 118 -15.69 1.68 -0.95
CA ASP A 118 -16.34 2.54 0.04
C ASP A 118 -16.04 4.03 -0.17
N ARG A 119 -14.80 4.35 -0.55
CA ARG A 119 -14.37 5.73 -0.75
C ARG A 119 -14.97 6.37 -1.99
N TYR A 120 -14.96 5.67 -3.12
CA TYR A 120 -15.31 6.23 -4.42
C TYR A 120 -16.67 5.81 -4.93
N GLY A 121 -17.25 4.73 -4.41
CA GLY A 121 -18.45 4.13 -4.99
C GLY A 121 -18.23 3.67 -6.43
N TYR A 122 -19.27 3.09 -7.00
CA TYR A 122 -19.25 2.55 -8.35
C TYR A 122 -20.63 2.70 -8.96
N GLU A 123 -20.69 3.20 -10.20
CA GLU A 123 -21.96 3.53 -10.86
C GLU A 123 -22.82 2.30 -11.16
N ARG A 124 -22.19 1.14 -11.40
CA ARG A 124 -22.91 -0.05 -11.88
C ARG A 124 -23.41 -0.95 -10.74
N LEU A 125 -22.77 -0.92 -9.56
CA LEU A 125 -23.15 -1.73 -8.40
C LEU A 125 -22.94 -0.97 -7.09
N PRO A 126 -23.84 -1.09 -6.10
CA PRO A 126 -23.64 -0.49 -4.79
C PRO A 126 -22.59 -1.27 -4.01
N ILE A 127 -21.39 -0.68 -3.90
CA ILE A 127 -20.23 -1.24 -3.17
C ILE A 127 -19.72 -0.32 -2.06
N ALA A 128 -20.26 0.90 -1.94
CA ALA A 128 -20.00 1.77 -0.80
C ALA A 128 -21.05 1.63 0.28
N GLN A 129 -20.68 1.72 1.56
CA GLN A 129 -21.65 1.56 2.65
C GLN A 129 -22.77 2.62 2.60
N ARG A 130 -22.46 3.83 2.11
CA ARG A 130 -23.44 4.89 1.88
C ARG A 130 -24.45 4.57 0.77
N ASP A 131 -24.11 3.63 -0.11
CA ASP A 131 -24.94 3.16 -1.22
C ASP A 131 -25.61 1.81 -0.91
N ASN A 132 -25.59 1.37 0.37
CA ASN A 132 -26.08 0.05 0.80
C ASN A 132 -25.29 -1.13 0.21
N ALA A 133 -23.96 -1.05 0.27
CA ALA A 133 -23.09 -2.17 -0.12
C ALA A 133 -23.46 -3.49 0.54
N THR A 134 -23.34 -4.56 -0.24
CA THR A 134 -23.38 -5.95 0.26
C THR A 134 -22.05 -6.64 0.00
N PRO A 135 -21.68 -7.69 0.76
CA PRO A 135 -20.49 -8.47 0.49
C PRO A 135 -20.44 -9.02 -0.95
N GLU A 136 -21.58 -9.49 -1.46
CA GLU A 136 -21.70 -10.11 -2.77
C GLU A 136 -21.33 -9.12 -3.89
N ASN A 137 -21.83 -7.88 -3.84
CA ASN A 137 -21.47 -6.86 -4.83
C ASN A 137 -19.98 -6.50 -4.81
N VAL A 138 -19.38 -6.45 -3.61
CA VAL A 138 -17.94 -6.16 -3.47
C VAL A 138 -17.11 -7.30 -4.06
N LEU A 139 -17.52 -8.55 -3.82
CA LEU A 139 -16.85 -9.73 -4.36
C LEU A 139 -17.02 -9.85 -5.87
N GLU A 140 -18.20 -9.53 -6.41
CA GLU A 140 -18.43 -9.49 -7.86
C GLU A 140 -17.46 -8.50 -8.53
N VAL A 141 -17.33 -7.29 -7.98
CA VAL A 141 -16.38 -6.30 -8.48
C VAL A 141 -14.92 -6.75 -8.28
N PHE A 142 -14.61 -7.41 -7.16
CA PHE A 142 -13.27 -7.97 -6.91
C PHE A 142 -12.90 -9.00 -7.98
N HIS A 143 -13.74 -9.99 -8.27
CA HIS A 143 -13.45 -11.03 -9.26
C HIS A 143 -13.35 -10.45 -10.66
N ARG A 144 -14.22 -9.49 -11.03
CA ARG A 144 -14.11 -8.80 -12.31
C ARG A 144 -12.80 -8.03 -12.44
N ALA A 145 -12.38 -7.30 -11.41
CA ALA A 145 -11.10 -6.59 -11.41
C ALA A 145 -9.90 -7.54 -11.43
N LEU A 146 -10.00 -8.69 -10.77
CA LEU A 146 -8.99 -9.75 -10.81
C LEU A 146 -8.86 -10.35 -12.23
N ALA A 147 -9.97 -10.66 -12.90
CA ALA A 147 -9.96 -11.15 -14.28
C ALA A 147 -9.28 -10.15 -15.24
N VAL A 148 -9.60 -8.86 -15.12
CA VAL A 148 -8.93 -7.79 -15.88
C VAL A 148 -7.44 -7.69 -15.54
N ALA A 149 -7.06 -7.77 -14.26
CA ALA A 149 -5.65 -7.74 -13.84
C ALA A 149 -4.84 -8.92 -14.42
N ARG A 150 -5.49 -10.06 -14.62
CA ARG A 150 -4.92 -11.27 -15.23
C ARG A 150 -4.94 -11.25 -16.76
N GLY A 151 -5.42 -10.17 -17.39
CA GLY A 151 -5.53 -10.03 -18.84
C GLY A 151 -6.60 -10.93 -19.47
N GLN A 152 -7.53 -11.45 -18.68
CA GLN A 152 -8.60 -12.32 -19.15
C GLN A 152 -9.76 -11.53 -19.75
N ASP A 153 -9.89 -10.25 -19.36
CA ASP A 153 -10.94 -9.34 -19.83
C ASP A 153 -10.36 -7.98 -20.25
N ALA A 154 -10.87 -7.44 -21.37
CA ALA A 154 -10.70 -6.03 -21.71
C ALA A 154 -11.73 -5.18 -20.94
N CYS A 155 -11.33 -3.99 -20.48
CA CYS A 155 -12.20 -3.14 -19.68
C CYS A 155 -12.11 -1.67 -20.12
N ASP A 156 -13.26 -1.07 -20.41
CA ASP A 156 -13.44 0.39 -20.60
C ASP A 156 -13.94 1.09 -19.32
N ASP A 157 -14.05 0.32 -18.23
CA ASP A 157 -14.60 0.72 -16.94
C ASP A 157 -13.49 1.29 -16.06
N THR A 158 -13.50 2.61 -15.82
CA THR A 158 -12.40 3.29 -15.10
C THR A 158 -12.23 2.77 -13.67
N PHE A 159 -13.32 2.47 -12.97
CA PHE A 159 -13.24 1.96 -11.60
C PHE A 159 -12.65 0.55 -11.57
N VAL A 160 -13.11 -0.37 -12.44
CA VAL A 160 -12.54 -1.72 -12.52
C VAL A 160 -11.08 -1.68 -12.97
N THR A 161 -10.73 -0.78 -13.90
CA THR A 161 -9.34 -0.59 -14.35
C THR A 161 -8.43 -0.12 -13.22
N LEU A 162 -8.89 0.82 -12.40
CA LEU A 162 -8.17 1.27 -11.21
C LEU A 162 -7.97 0.11 -10.21
N LEU A 163 -9.00 -0.69 -9.97
CA LEU A 163 -8.91 -1.83 -9.06
C LEU A 163 -7.98 -2.91 -9.63
N ALA A 164 -8.08 -3.23 -10.92
CA ALA A 164 -7.24 -4.20 -11.59
C ALA A 164 -5.76 -3.82 -11.49
N GLU A 165 -5.42 -2.54 -11.70
CA GLU A 165 -4.06 -2.04 -11.51
C GLU A 165 -3.59 -2.25 -10.06
N MET A 166 -4.44 -1.88 -9.10
CA MET A 166 -4.13 -2.04 -7.69
C MET A 166 -3.94 -3.51 -7.33
N ILE A 167 -4.75 -4.41 -7.88
CA ILE A 167 -4.67 -5.85 -7.67
C ILE A 167 -3.37 -6.40 -8.28
N GLY A 168 -3.09 -6.12 -9.56
CA GLY A 168 -1.97 -6.73 -10.30
C GLY A 168 -0.60 -6.13 -10.02
N SER A 169 -0.50 -4.90 -9.55
CA SER A 169 0.81 -4.23 -9.36
C SER A 169 1.48 -4.51 -8.00
N TYR A 170 1.10 -5.61 -7.34
CA TYR A 170 1.50 -5.91 -5.96
C TYR A 170 2.94 -6.45 -5.84
N ASP A 171 3.47 -7.01 -6.91
CA ASP A 171 4.82 -7.53 -7.07
C ASP A 171 5.75 -6.48 -7.69
N LEU A 172 5.22 -5.66 -8.60
CA LEU A 172 5.96 -4.63 -9.31
C LEU A 172 6.35 -3.41 -8.47
N TRP A 173 5.77 -3.18 -7.30
CA TRP A 173 6.00 -1.91 -6.57
C TRP A 173 7.45 -1.73 -6.09
N LEU A 174 8.16 -2.80 -5.73
CA LEU A 174 9.58 -2.69 -5.34
C LEU A 174 10.42 -2.25 -6.54
N GLU A 175 10.12 -2.80 -7.72
CA GLU A 175 10.92 -2.63 -8.93
C GLU A 175 10.55 -1.37 -9.71
N GLU A 176 9.26 -1.02 -9.81
CA GLU A 176 8.81 0.13 -10.58
C GLU A 176 8.76 1.44 -9.78
N GLU A 177 8.55 1.35 -8.46
CA GLU A 177 8.31 2.54 -7.63
C GLU A 177 9.46 2.80 -6.65
N LEU A 178 9.99 1.79 -5.97
CA LEU A 178 10.97 2.00 -4.90
C LEU A 178 12.42 1.97 -5.39
N SER A 179 12.80 0.99 -6.21
CA SER A 179 14.17 0.83 -6.70
C SER A 179 14.65 2.00 -7.56
N PRO A 180 13.96 2.37 -8.65
CA PRO A 180 14.41 3.45 -9.53
C PRO A 180 14.36 4.81 -8.84
N ALA A 181 13.36 5.05 -7.99
CA ALA A 181 13.17 6.37 -7.38
C ALA A 181 14.22 6.71 -6.30
N PHE A 182 14.83 5.70 -5.68
CA PHE A 182 15.74 5.88 -4.55
C PHE A 182 17.09 5.15 -4.70
N GLY A 183 17.33 4.48 -5.83
CA GLY A 183 18.59 3.78 -6.11
C GLY A 183 18.83 2.53 -5.23
N PHE A 184 17.76 1.83 -4.85
CA PHE A 184 17.85 0.60 -4.07
C PHE A 184 18.00 -0.64 -4.96
N ASN A 185 18.81 -1.62 -4.52
CA ASN A 185 18.88 -2.95 -5.12
C ASN A 185 18.30 -3.98 -4.14
N PHE A 186 17.01 -4.28 -4.29
CA PHE A 186 16.35 -5.28 -3.44
C PHE A 186 16.77 -6.70 -3.78
N GLU A 187 17.07 -7.03 -5.03
CA GLU A 187 17.39 -8.40 -5.47
C GLU A 187 18.50 -9.03 -4.64
N SER A 188 19.54 -8.24 -4.35
CA SER A 188 20.72 -8.69 -3.59
C SER A 188 20.49 -8.93 -2.08
N VAL A 189 19.34 -8.53 -1.53
CA VAL A 189 19.09 -8.56 -0.08
C VAL A 189 17.90 -9.46 0.24
N ALA A 190 18.15 -10.49 1.06
CA ALA A 190 17.11 -11.39 1.56
C ALA A 190 16.37 -10.78 2.76
N PHE A 191 15.12 -11.20 2.96
CA PHE A 191 14.36 -10.83 4.16
C PHE A 191 14.95 -11.52 5.41
N ASP A 192 15.43 -10.71 6.36
CA ASP A 192 15.95 -11.21 7.62
C ASP A 192 14.78 -11.49 8.58
N ARG A 193 14.49 -12.77 8.80
CA ARG A 193 13.41 -13.24 9.68
C ARG A 193 13.69 -12.94 11.16
N ASN A 194 14.96 -12.84 11.56
CA ASN A 194 15.37 -12.47 12.92
C ASN A 194 15.26 -10.96 13.15
N ALA A 195 15.39 -10.15 12.10
CA ALA A 195 15.08 -8.73 12.17
C ALA A 195 13.58 -8.45 11.97
N GLY A 196 12.87 -9.33 11.25
CA GLY A 196 11.51 -9.09 10.76
C GLY A 196 11.46 -8.03 9.65
N ALA A 197 12.58 -7.78 8.96
CA ALA A 197 12.70 -6.73 7.96
C ALA A 197 13.82 -6.97 6.95
N ILE A 198 13.76 -6.27 5.81
CA ILE A 198 14.93 -5.91 5.01
C ILE A 198 15.38 -4.52 5.44
N LEU A 199 16.68 -4.35 5.68
CA LEU A 199 17.30 -3.07 5.96
C LEU A 199 18.28 -2.73 4.84
N LEU A 200 18.13 -1.54 4.25
CA LEU A 200 19.07 -0.99 3.29
C LEU A 200 19.67 0.30 3.85
N ASP A 201 20.97 0.45 3.71
CA ASP A 201 21.71 1.65 4.15
C ASP A 201 22.63 2.12 3.01
N ASN A 202 22.15 3.10 2.25
CA ASN A 202 22.88 3.77 1.16
C ASN A 202 22.71 5.30 1.35
N ILE A 203 22.78 6.10 0.28
CA ILE A 203 22.41 7.54 0.30
C ILE A 203 21.03 7.73 0.94
N HIS A 204 20.09 6.86 0.60
CA HIS A 204 18.82 6.70 1.30
C HIS A 204 18.85 5.42 2.14
N LYS A 205 18.04 5.40 3.20
CA LYS A 205 17.86 4.20 4.04
C LYS A 205 16.47 3.64 3.84
N ALA A 206 16.30 2.32 3.82
CA ALA A 206 14.97 1.71 3.76
C ALA A 206 14.79 0.63 4.83
N LEU A 207 13.63 0.65 5.48
CA LEU A 207 13.11 -0.46 6.27
C LEU A 207 11.89 -1.03 5.55
N VAL A 208 11.99 -2.29 5.12
CA VAL A 208 10.90 -3.05 4.50
C VAL A 208 10.42 -4.13 5.46
N TYR A 209 9.15 -4.09 5.87
CA TYR A 209 8.57 -5.05 6.82
C TYR A 209 7.37 -5.80 6.26
N ARG A 210 6.92 -6.85 6.95
CA ARG A 210 5.67 -7.57 6.63
C ARG A 210 4.55 -7.08 7.53
N MET A 211 3.40 -6.74 6.95
CA MET A 211 2.23 -6.28 7.70
C MET A 211 1.71 -7.36 8.67
N GLU A 212 1.90 -8.63 8.34
CA GLU A 212 1.52 -9.77 9.16
C GLU A 212 2.27 -9.78 10.50
N ASP A 213 3.55 -9.37 10.50
CA ASP A 213 4.38 -9.37 11.70
C ASP A 213 3.86 -8.36 12.75
N LEU A 214 3.17 -7.28 12.32
CA LEU A 214 2.53 -6.33 13.24
C LEU A 214 1.39 -6.94 14.07
N LYS A 215 0.84 -8.09 13.65
CA LYS A 215 -0.29 -8.76 14.33
C LYS A 215 0.13 -9.89 15.26
N VAL A 216 1.36 -10.36 15.13
CA VAL A 216 1.90 -11.48 15.93
C VAL A 216 2.78 -10.89 17.03
N PRO A 217 2.45 -11.04 18.33
CA PRO A 217 3.13 -10.31 19.41
C PRO A 217 4.66 -10.38 19.38
N LEU A 218 5.23 -11.59 19.27
CA LEU A 218 6.69 -11.77 19.21
C LEU A 218 7.33 -11.19 17.94
N ALA A 219 6.63 -11.25 16.80
CA ALA A 219 7.12 -10.67 15.55
C ALA A 219 7.02 -9.13 15.58
N HIS A 220 5.96 -8.60 16.18
CA HIS A 220 5.76 -7.17 16.39
C HIS A 220 6.88 -6.60 17.27
N GLU A 221 7.15 -7.20 18.43
CA GLU A 221 8.23 -6.75 19.32
C GLU A 221 9.59 -6.75 18.63
N ARG A 222 9.86 -7.78 17.83
CA ARG A 222 11.08 -7.92 17.04
C ARG A 222 11.19 -6.80 15.99
N LEU A 223 10.13 -6.59 15.20
CA LEU A 223 10.07 -5.51 14.21
C LEU A 223 10.24 -4.13 14.86
N MET A 224 9.58 -3.87 15.99
CA MET A 224 9.68 -2.58 16.68
C MET A 224 11.08 -2.33 17.26
N ARG A 225 11.75 -3.38 17.74
CA ARG A 225 13.16 -3.30 18.15
C ARG A 225 14.06 -2.98 16.96
N THR A 226 13.91 -3.70 15.86
CA THR A 226 14.65 -3.46 14.61
C THR A 226 14.44 -2.04 14.10
N ALA A 227 13.19 -1.57 14.04
CA ALA A 227 12.86 -0.21 13.62
C ALA A 227 13.47 0.85 14.55
N SER A 228 13.46 0.61 15.86
CA SER A 228 14.07 1.52 16.84
C SER A 228 15.58 1.65 16.63
N MET A 229 16.27 0.52 16.40
CA MET A 229 17.70 0.50 16.11
C MET A 229 18.01 1.19 14.78
N PHE A 230 17.26 0.87 13.73
CA PHE A 230 17.41 1.43 12.39
C PHE A 230 17.21 2.96 12.36
N ILE A 231 16.19 3.47 13.07
CA ILE A 231 15.87 4.90 13.16
C ILE A 231 16.78 5.65 14.16
N GLY A 232 17.46 4.91 15.04
CA GLY A 232 18.31 5.47 16.10
C GLY A 232 17.51 6.16 17.21
N LYS A 233 16.28 5.72 17.47
CA LYS A 233 15.43 6.21 18.56
C LYS A 233 14.50 5.10 19.02
N SER A 234 14.31 4.97 20.33
CA SER A 234 13.31 4.03 20.88
C SER A 234 11.91 4.43 20.40
N LEU A 235 11.25 3.51 19.69
CA LEU A 235 9.88 3.66 19.24
C LEU A 235 8.97 2.86 20.19
N SER A 236 8.26 3.55 21.07
CA SER A 236 7.25 2.93 21.91
C SER A 236 5.86 3.04 21.27
N HIS A 237 5.02 2.03 21.55
CA HIS A 237 3.58 2.06 21.29
C HIS A 237 3.19 2.29 19.81
N PHE A 238 3.36 1.25 18.98
CA PHE A 238 2.81 1.27 17.61
C PHE A 238 1.29 1.46 17.69
N PRO A 239 0.74 2.58 17.19
CA PRO A 239 -0.64 2.93 17.45
C PRO A 239 -1.58 1.93 16.79
N SER A 240 -2.56 1.46 17.57
CA SER A 240 -3.65 0.66 17.04
C SER A 240 -4.46 1.52 16.06
N PRO A 241 -4.79 1.03 14.85
CA PRO A 241 -5.57 1.78 13.89
C PRO A 241 -6.91 2.26 14.50
N ASN A 242 -7.29 3.49 14.16
CA ASN A 242 -8.25 4.34 14.86
C ASN A 242 -9.59 3.63 15.20
N GLN A 243 -9.94 3.59 16.49
CA GLN A 243 -11.06 2.81 17.03
C GLN A 243 -12.49 3.39 16.78
N GLY A 244 -12.62 4.63 16.28
CA GLY A 244 -13.91 5.34 16.23
C GLY A 244 -14.79 5.02 15.00
N ASN A 245 -14.38 5.49 13.82
CA ASN A 245 -15.15 5.30 12.57
C ASN A 245 -14.85 3.98 11.86
N GLU A 246 -13.84 3.25 12.29
CA GLU A 246 -13.43 2.01 11.63
C GLU A 246 -14.33 0.82 12.00
N THR A 247 -15.10 0.86 13.10
CA THR A 247 -15.82 -0.34 13.58
C THR A 247 -16.84 -0.88 12.57
N ARG A 248 -17.66 -0.01 11.95
CA ARG A 248 -18.65 -0.43 10.94
C ARG A 248 -17.97 -0.94 9.67
N TYR A 249 -16.97 -0.20 9.18
CA TYR A 249 -16.16 -0.60 8.02
C TYR A 249 -15.44 -1.93 8.27
N GLN A 250 -14.84 -2.12 9.45
CA GLN A 250 -14.13 -3.34 9.83
C GLN A 250 -15.09 -4.52 9.94
N ALA A 251 -16.29 -4.33 10.50
CA ALA A 251 -17.31 -5.37 10.54
C ALA A 251 -17.74 -5.79 9.12
N PHE A 252 -18.01 -4.82 8.23
CA PHE A 252 -18.35 -5.09 6.84
C PHE A 252 -17.20 -5.78 6.08
N TYR A 253 -15.97 -5.28 6.22
CA TYR A 253 -14.78 -5.89 5.63
C TYR A 253 -14.57 -7.35 6.09
N LYS A 254 -14.83 -7.65 7.37
CA LYS A 254 -14.77 -9.04 7.87
C LYS A 254 -15.79 -9.95 7.19
N GLN A 255 -17.00 -9.45 6.93
CA GLN A 255 -18.03 -10.20 6.19
C GLN A 255 -17.58 -10.49 4.77
N VAL A 256 -17.09 -9.48 4.04
CA VAL A 256 -16.51 -9.63 2.69
C VAL A 256 -15.41 -10.69 2.68
N VAL A 257 -14.44 -10.57 3.59
CA VAL A 257 -13.30 -11.51 3.68
C VAL A 257 -13.75 -12.93 4.01
N SER A 258 -14.79 -13.11 4.84
CA SER A 258 -15.29 -14.44 5.20
C SER A 258 -16.02 -15.16 4.07
N GLN A 259 -16.41 -14.45 3.02
CA GLN A 259 -17.11 -14.99 1.86
C GLN A 259 -16.21 -15.10 0.62
N LEU A 260 -15.03 -14.48 0.63
CA LEU A 260 -14.09 -14.58 -0.49
C LEU A 260 -13.54 -16.01 -0.59
N CYS A 261 -13.70 -16.60 -1.77
CA CYS A 261 -13.16 -17.89 -2.15
C CYS A 261 -12.49 -17.73 -3.51
N LEU A 262 -11.27 -18.25 -3.64
CA LEU A 262 -10.47 -18.19 -4.85
C LEU A 262 -10.16 -19.60 -5.34
N SER A 263 -10.15 -19.76 -6.65
CA SER A 263 -9.65 -20.97 -7.30
C SER A 263 -8.14 -21.15 -7.11
N ASP A 264 -7.66 -22.39 -7.25
CA ASP A 264 -6.22 -22.68 -7.18
C ASP A 264 -5.41 -21.89 -8.21
N ASP A 265 -5.97 -21.68 -9.40
CA ASP A 265 -5.37 -20.89 -10.48
C ASP A 265 -5.25 -19.39 -10.14
N GLU A 266 -6.26 -18.81 -9.48
CA GLU A 266 -6.17 -17.44 -8.96
C GLU A 266 -5.15 -17.34 -7.82
N LEU A 267 -5.09 -18.33 -6.93
CA LEU A 267 -4.11 -18.39 -5.84
C LEU A 267 -2.68 -18.54 -6.39
N ASP A 268 -2.47 -19.38 -7.40
CA ASP A 268 -1.18 -19.54 -8.06
C ASP A 268 -0.70 -18.25 -8.68
N TRP A 269 -1.59 -17.50 -9.33
CA TRP A 269 -1.26 -16.18 -9.87
C TRP A 269 -0.75 -15.23 -8.77
N PHE A 270 -1.40 -15.20 -7.61
CA PHE A 270 -0.97 -14.35 -6.49
C PHE A 270 0.31 -14.80 -5.78
N TYR A 271 0.55 -16.10 -5.64
CA TYR A 271 1.61 -16.61 -4.77
C TYR A 271 2.85 -17.12 -5.52
N ASN A 272 2.74 -17.47 -6.79
CA ASN A 272 3.87 -17.99 -7.56
C ASN A 272 4.67 -16.87 -8.25
N ASN A 273 5.22 -15.96 -7.47
CA ASN A 273 6.12 -14.89 -7.94
C ASN A 273 7.27 -14.68 -6.96
N ASP A 274 8.34 -14.06 -7.45
CA ASP A 274 9.58 -13.89 -6.69
C ASP A 274 9.43 -12.90 -5.54
N THR A 275 8.55 -11.90 -5.67
CA THR A 275 8.24 -10.99 -4.56
C THR A 275 7.69 -11.75 -3.37
N VAL A 276 6.69 -12.62 -3.54
CA VAL A 276 6.13 -13.42 -2.44
C VAL A 276 7.18 -14.33 -1.83
N LYS A 277 7.94 -15.06 -2.67
CA LYS A 277 9.01 -15.98 -2.21
C LYS A 277 10.11 -15.26 -1.42
N LYS A 278 10.35 -13.97 -1.71
CA LYS A 278 11.31 -13.14 -0.99
C LYS A 278 10.90 -12.89 0.46
N PHE A 279 9.61 -12.71 0.73
CA PHE A 279 9.10 -12.29 2.04
C PHE A 279 8.45 -13.41 2.85
N TYR A 280 7.93 -14.44 2.20
CA TYR A 280 7.15 -15.49 2.84
C TYR A 280 7.77 -16.87 2.59
N THR A 281 7.71 -17.74 3.59
CA THR A 281 8.05 -19.16 3.40
C THR A 281 6.92 -19.90 2.71
N GLU A 282 7.21 -21.06 2.13
CA GLU A 282 6.19 -21.97 1.57
C GLU A 282 5.13 -22.37 2.61
N GLU A 283 5.52 -22.50 3.88
CA GLU A 283 4.60 -22.83 4.96
C GLU A 283 3.65 -21.67 5.27
N GLU A 284 4.15 -20.42 5.30
CA GLU A 284 3.33 -19.22 5.43
C GLU A 284 2.37 -19.06 4.24
N VAL A 285 2.86 -19.27 3.01
CA VAL A 285 2.03 -19.27 1.80
C VAL A 285 0.96 -20.35 1.87
N GLY A 286 1.28 -21.56 2.33
CA GLY A 286 0.30 -22.64 2.53
C GLY A 286 -0.82 -22.26 3.50
N VAL A 287 -0.53 -21.48 4.55
CA VAL A 287 -1.55 -20.93 5.45
C VAL A 287 -2.42 -19.90 4.74
N PHE A 288 -1.83 -19.03 3.90
CA PHE A 288 -2.60 -18.07 3.12
C PHE A 288 -3.52 -18.77 2.13
N ARG A 289 -3.03 -19.76 1.36
CA ARG A 289 -3.85 -20.51 0.41
C ARG A 289 -5.07 -21.13 1.06
N LYS A 290 -4.89 -21.84 2.19
CA LYS A 290 -6.00 -22.43 2.96
C LYS A 290 -7.02 -21.42 3.47
N ARG A 291 -6.62 -20.17 3.67
CA ARG A 291 -7.52 -19.10 4.13
C ARG A 291 -8.39 -18.57 3.00
N TRP A 292 -7.88 -18.60 1.77
CA TRP A 292 -8.50 -17.96 0.61
C TRP A 292 -9.15 -18.97 -0.37
N SER A 293 -8.90 -20.27 -0.19
CA SER A 293 -9.57 -21.38 -0.89
C SER A 293 -10.91 -21.74 -0.27
#